data_AF-A0A6A0AHM6-F1
#
_entry.id   AF-A0A6A0AHM6-F1
#
_cell.length_a   1.000
_cell.length_b   1.000
_cell.length_c   1.000
_cell.angle_alpha   90.00
_cell.angle_beta   90.00
_cell.angle_gamma   90.00
#
_symmetry.space_group_name_H-M   'P 1'
#
loop_
_entity.id
_entity.type
_entity.pdbx_description
1 polymer ?
#
loop_
_entity_poly.entity_id
_entity_poly.type
_entity_poly.pdbx_seq_one_letter_code
_entity_poly.pdbx_strand_id
1 'polypeptide(L)'
;VPEMWAGKAYPSLKPLSSWVTDLLERCRFVSDWIEHGCPAAYWISGFFFPQAFLTGTLQNYARKNTLPIDTVSFSFQIMDSLEV
;
A
#
# COMPACT_ATOMS: atom_id res chain seq x y z
N VAL A 1 -13.44 15.48 -2.74
CA VAL A 1 -12.72 16.51 -1.96
C VAL A 1 -12.87 17.87 -2.64
N PRO A 2 -12.60 19.01 -1.96
CA PRO A 2 -12.45 20.30 -2.62
C PRO A 2 -11.50 20.22 -3.83
N GLU A 3 -11.83 20.93 -4.91
CA GLU A 3 -11.09 20.88 -6.17
C GLU A 3 -9.61 21.26 -6.00
N MET A 4 -9.32 22.24 -5.14
CA MET A 4 -7.96 22.66 -4.79
C MET A 4 -7.08 21.53 -4.21
N TRP A 5 -7.66 20.45 -3.68
CA TRP A 5 -6.92 19.30 -3.16
C TRP A 5 -6.81 18.15 -4.16
N ALA A 6 -7.60 18.16 -5.24
CA ALA A 6 -7.76 16.99 -6.11
C ALA A 6 -6.42 16.49 -6.70
N GLY A 7 -5.50 17.40 -7.05
CA GLY A 7 -4.17 17.05 -7.57
C GLY A 7 -3.19 16.46 -6.55
N LYS A 8 -3.52 16.52 -5.25
CA LYS A 8 -2.71 15.99 -4.14
C LYS A 8 -3.43 14.92 -3.31
N ALA A 9 -4.74 14.80 -3.49
CA ALA A 9 -5.56 13.78 -2.85
C ALA A 9 -5.40 12.44 -3.57
N TYR A 10 -5.50 11.35 -2.80
CA TYR A 10 -5.62 10.04 -3.40
C TYR A 10 -6.99 9.89 -4.07
N PRO A 11 -7.08 9.15 -5.20
CA PRO A 11 -8.35 8.93 -5.89
C PRO A 11 -9.40 8.31 -4.96
N SER A 12 -10.60 8.90 -4.91
CA SER A 12 -11.68 8.42 -4.07
C SER A 12 -13.03 8.94 -4.53
N LEU A 13 -14.07 8.11 -4.40
CA LEU A 13 -15.47 8.51 -4.57
C LEU A 13 -16.15 8.83 -3.22
N LYS A 14 -15.42 8.77 -2.11
CA LYS A 14 -15.98 9.04 -0.78
C LYS A 14 -16.39 10.52 -0.64
N PRO A 15 -17.48 10.84 0.07
CA PRO A 15 -17.78 12.21 0.47
C PRO A 15 -16.70 12.74 1.41
N LEU A 16 -16.59 14.07 1.53
CA LEU A 16 -15.49 14.72 2.24
C LEU A 16 -15.28 14.21 3.68
N SER A 17 -16.36 14.04 4.45
CA SER A 17 -16.28 13.55 5.84
C SER A 17 -15.64 12.15 5.92
N SER A 18 -16.12 11.23 5.08
CA SER A 18 -15.57 9.87 4.98
C SER A 18 -14.18 9.85 4.38
N TRP A 19 -13.86 10.78 3.47
CA TRP A 19 -12.52 10.93 2.92
C TRP A 19 -11.51 11.38 3.98
N VAL A 20 -11.87 12.34 4.84
CA VAL A 20 -11.00 12.78 5.95
C VAL A 20 -10.75 11.64 6.94
N THR A 21 -11.79 10.86 7.24
CA THR A 21 -11.64 9.69 8.12
C THR A 21 -10.67 8.66 7.52
N ASP A 22 -10.84 8.32 6.25
CA ASP A 22 -9.97 7.40 5.51
C ASP A 22 -8.53 7.93 5.40
N LEU A 23 -8.34 9.24 5.25
CA LEU A 23 -7.01 9.87 5.27
C LEU A 23 -6.32 9.69 6.63
N LEU A 24 -7.05 9.88 7.74
CA LEU A 24 -6.49 9.71 9.08
C LEU A 24 -6.07 8.25 9.32
N GLU A 25 -6.85 7.28 8.84
CA GLU A 25 -6.48 5.86 8.89
C GLU A 25 -5.22 5.55 8.07
N ARG A 26 -5.09 6.14 6.87
CA ARG A 26 -3.86 6.00 6.05
C ARG A 26 -2.64 6.59 6.74
N CYS A 27 -2.78 7.77 7.33
CA CYS A 27 -1.70 8.40 8.10
C CYS A 27 -1.31 7.54 9.30
N ARG A 28 -2.30 7.04 10.05
CA ARG A 28 -2.07 6.15 11.18
C ARG A 28 -1.34 4.88 10.77
N PHE A 29 -1.75 4.24 9.67
CA PHE A 29 -1.05 3.06 9.14
C PHE A 29 0.44 3.32 8.89
N VAL A 30 0.80 4.45 8.29
CA VAL A 30 2.20 4.83 8.04
C VAL A 30 2.92 5.19 9.35
N SER A 31 2.28 5.92 10.25
CA SER A 31 2.83 6.25 11.58
C SER A 31 3.12 4.99 12.40
N ASP A 32 2.18 4.05 12.46
CA ASP A 32 2.32 2.79 13.17
C ASP A 32 3.47 1.95 12.58
N TRP A 33 3.63 1.94 11.26
CA TRP A 33 4.79 1.31 10.59
C TRP A 33 6.11 1.98 10.99
N ILE A 34 6.17 3.32 11.03
CA ILE A 34 7.39 4.03 11.44
C ILE A 34 7.78 3.70 12.90
N GLU A 35 6.80 3.66 13.80
CA GLU A 35 7.02 3.46 15.24
C GLU A 35 7.32 1.99 15.60
N HIS A 36 6.61 1.04 14.99
CA HIS A 36 6.65 -0.38 15.39
C HIS A 36 7.39 -1.27 14.38
N GLY A 37 7.83 -0.71 13.24
CA GLY A 37 8.47 -1.47 12.17
C GLY A 37 7.47 -2.13 11.23
N CYS A 38 7.98 -2.98 10.32
CA CYS A 38 7.22 -3.56 9.22
C CYS A 38 6.02 -4.38 9.71
N PRO A 39 4.78 -4.06 9.28
CA PRO A 39 3.60 -4.83 9.64
C PRO A 39 3.62 -6.23 8.99
N ALA A 40 2.91 -7.17 9.59
CA ALA A 40 2.73 -8.52 9.04
C ALA A 40 1.91 -8.51 7.74
N ALA A 41 0.99 -7.55 7.60
CA ALA A 41 0.18 -7.33 6.41
C ALA A 41 0.13 -5.83 6.09
N TYR A 42 0.32 -5.48 4.81
CA TYR A 42 0.27 -4.10 4.35
C TYR A 42 -1.11 -3.77 3.78
N TRP A 43 -1.66 -2.61 4.16
CA TRP A 43 -2.87 -2.08 3.51
C TRP A 43 -2.52 -1.50 2.14
N ILE A 44 -2.44 -2.36 1.11
CA ILE A 44 -1.97 -1.98 -0.23
C ILE A 44 -2.78 -0.82 -0.84
N SER A 45 -4.10 -0.82 -0.68
CA SER A 45 -4.97 0.27 -1.17
C SER A 45 -4.90 1.54 -0.32
N GLY A 46 -4.22 1.49 0.83
CA GLY A 46 -3.90 2.63 1.70
C GLY A 46 -2.78 3.51 1.15
N PHE A 47 -1.93 2.99 0.26
CA PHE A 47 -0.87 3.78 -0.37
C PHE A 47 -1.41 4.73 -1.45
N PHE A 48 -0.76 5.90 -1.58
CA PHE A 48 -1.04 6.84 -2.67
C PHE A 48 -0.60 6.27 -4.03
N PHE A 49 0.54 5.57 -4.07
CA PHE A 49 1.08 4.94 -5.28
C PHE A 49 1.58 3.51 -4.98
N PRO A 50 0.67 2.51 -4.94
CA PRO A 50 1.00 1.14 -4.54
C PRO A 50 2.07 0.47 -5.41
N GLN A 51 2.16 0.83 -6.69
CA GLN A 51 3.13 0.26 -7.62
C GLN A 51 4.58 0.51 -7.17
N ALA A 52 4.89 1.69 -6.62
CA ALA A 52 6.23 1.96 -6.11
C ALA A 52 6.63 1.02 -4.96
N PHE A 53 5.67 0.71 -4.07
CA PHE A 53 5.89 -0.24 -2.98
C PHE A 53 6.13 -1.66 -3.49
N LEU A 54 5.32 -2.11 -4.46
CA LEU A 54 5.47 -3.43 -5.08
C LEU A 54 6.82 -3.57 -5.81
N THR A 55 7.20 -2.57 -6.60
CA THR A 55 8.51 -2.55 -7.27
C THR A 55 9.65 -2.51 -6.26
N GLY A 56 9.55 -1.70 -5.20
CA GLY A 56 10.54 -1.65 -4.13
C GLY A 56 10.70 -2.99 -3.41
N THR A 57 9.59 -3.73 -3.23
CA THR A 57 9.60 -5.07 -2.64
C THR A 57 10.32 -6.08 -3.54
N LEU A 58 10.03 -6.09 -4.85
CA LEU A 58 10.74 -6.91 -5.84
C LEU A 58 12.23 -6.58 -5.86
N GLN A 59 12.59 -5.28 -5.83
CA GLN A 59 13.98 -4.85 -5.76
C GLN A 59 14.69 -5.35 -4.51
N ASN A 60 14.06 -5.25 -3.34
CA ASN A 60 14.64 -5.72 -2.08
C ASN A 60 14.86 -7.24 -2.10
N TYR A 61 13.90 -8.00 -2.64
CA TYR A 61 14.03 -9.44 -2.81
C TYR A 61 15.15 -9.80 -3.80
N ALA A 62 15.18 -9.18 -4.98
CA ALA A 62 16.18 -9.42 -6.01
C ALA A 62 17.60 -9.14 -5.50
N ARG A 63 17.80 -7.98 -4.83
CA ARG A 63 19.10 -7.61 -4.24
C ARG A 63 19.54 -8.59 -3.16
N LYS A 64 18.63 -9.01 -2.27
CA LYS A 64 18.94 -9.97 -1.19
C LYS A 64 19.41 -11.33 -1.73
N ASN A 65 18.90 -11.73 -2.89
CA ASN A 65 19.20 -13.03 -3.51
C ASN A 65 20.19 -12.94 -4.69
N THR A 66 20.77 -11.76 -4.96
CA THR A 66 21.67 -11.51 -6.10
C THR A 66 21.05 -11.93 -7.45
N LEU A 67 19.76 -11.64 -7.62
CA LEU A 67 19.02 -11.89 -8.85
C LEU A 67 18.81 -10.58 -9.63
N PRO A 68 18.77 -10.62 -10.97
CA PRO A 68 18.22 -9.52 -11.76
C PRO A 68 16.74 -9.26 -11.41
N ILE A 69 16.28 -8.01 -11.44
CA ILE A 69 14.89 -7.68 -11.06
C ILE A 69 13.86 -8.22 -12.07
N ASP A 70 14.24 -8.33 -13.33
CA ASP A 70 13.41 -8.83 -14.43
C ASP A 70 13.16 -10.34 -14.38
N THR A 71 13.86 -11.07 -13.51
CA THR A 71 13.66 -12.51 -13.30
C THR A 71 12.77 -12.83 -12.11
N VAL A 72 12.26 -11.83 -11.39
CA VAL A 72 11.38 -12.02 -10.22
C VAL A 72 10.02 -11.37 -10.43
N SER A 73 8.97 -12.03 -9.94
CA SER A 73 7.59 -11.54 -10.00
C SER A 73 6.80 -11.96 -8.76
N PHE A 74 5.66 -11.33 -8.53
CA PHE A 74 4.72 -11.77 -7.52
C PHE A 74 3.92 -12.98 -8.04
N SER A 75 3.79 -13.99 -7.19
CA SER A 75 2.79 -15.04 -7.33
C SER A 75 1.74 -14.89 -6.23
N PHE A 76 0.55 -15.43 -6.44
CA PHE A 76 -0.53 -15.40 -5.46
C PHE A 76 -1.24 -16.75 -5.42
N GLN A 77 -1.79 -17.08 -4.26
CA GLN A 77 -2.67 -18.23 -4.09
C GLN A 77 -4.08 -17.69 -3.86
N ILE A 78 -5.03 -18.14 -4.69
CA ILE A 78 -6.44 -17.89 -4.44
C ILE A 78 -6.90 -18.85 -3.36
N MET A 79 -7.49 -18.31 -2.29
CA MET A 79 -8.07 -19.10 -1.21
C MET A 79 -9.57 -19.23 -1.49
N ASP A 80 -10.06 -20.46 -1.66
CA ASP A 80 -11.48 -20.74 -1.81
C ASP A 80 -12.14 -20.59 -0.43
N SER A 81 -12.73 -19.42 -0.19
CA SER A 81 -13.44 -19.00 1.04
C SER A 81 -12.57 -18.80 2.29
N LEU A 82 -13.00 -17.84 3.12
CA LEU A 82 -12.37 -17.52 4.40
C LEU A 82 -12.61 -18.67 5.38
N GLU A 83 -11.70 -19.64 5.44
CA GLU A 83 -11.56 -20.45 6.65
C GLU A 83 -11.06 -19.52 7.76
N VAL A 84 -12.00 -19.04 8.58
CA VAL A 84 -11.76 -18.32 9.83
C VAL A 84 -11.48 -19.33 10.94
#